data_AF-A0A285UV01-F1
#
_entry.id   AF-A0A285UV01-F1
#
_cell.length_a   1.000
_cell.length_b   1.000
_cell.length_c   1.000
_cell.angle_alpha   90.00
_cell.angle_beta   90.00
_cell.angle_gamma   90.00
#
_symmetry.space_group_name_H-M   'P 1'
#
loop_
_entity.id
_entity.type
_entity.pdbx_description
1 polymer ?
#
loop_
_entity_poly.entity_id
_entity_poly.type
_entity_poly.pdbx_seq_one_letter_code
_entity_poly.pdbx_strand_id
1 'polypeptide(L)' 'MRVKLGRFHDDWRGNGVFVSFIGEVGHVLFAARWAWRFDYVHLPVKPYRRLYVGPFEVEWSSPATHRTPETKP' A
#
# COMPACT_ATOMS: atom_id res chain seq x y z
N MET A 1 8.35 15.26 0.46
CA MET A 1 8.13 13.93 -0.15
C MET A 1 9.07 12.92 0.50
N ARG A 2 8.56 11.81 1.02
CA ARG A 2 9.34 10.74 1.65
C ARG A 2 9.26 9.49 0.80
N VAL A 3 10.40 8.89 0.51
CA VAL A 3 10.51 7.62 -0.22
C VAL A 3 10.93 6.53 0.75
N LYS A 4 10.29 5.37 0.69
CA LYS A 4 10.69 4.18 1.45
C LYS A 4 10.82 3.01 0.48
N LEU A 5 11.88 2.24 0.63
CA LEU A 5 12.07 0.98 -0.08
C LEU A 5 12.36 -0.13 0.91
N GLY A 6 11.98 -1.35 0.59
CA GLY A 6 12.28 -2.48 1.46
C GLY A 6 11.72 -3.80 0.98
N ARG A 7 11.96 -4.81 1.81
CA ARG A 7 11.33 -6.12 1.70
C ARG A 7 10.14 -6.18 2.66
N PHE A 8 9.14 -6.97 2.33
CA PHE A 8 8.06 -7.31 3.24
C PHE A 8 7.83 -8.82 3.23
N HIS A 9 7.38 -9.30 4.39
CA HIS A 9 6.94 -10.67 4.61
C HIS A 9 5.43 -10.66 4.78
N ASP A 10 4.74 -11.54 4.08
CA ASP A 10 3.28 -11.70 4.17
C ASP A 10 2.97 -13.18 4.05
N ASP A 11 2.60 -13.80 5.17
CA ASP A 11 2.36 -15.24 5.29
C ASP A 11 1.24 -15.73 4.37
N TRP A 12 0.29 -14.86 4.02
CA TRP A 12 -0.89 -15.22 3.26
C TRP A 12 -0.76 -14.94 1.77
N ARG A 13 -0.01 -13.90 1.43
CA ARG A 13 0.04 -13.36 0.05
C ARG A 13 1.42 -13.45 -0.57
N GLY A 14 2.39 -14.00 0.16
CA GLY A 14 3.75 -14.16 -0.27
C GLY A 14 4.59 -12.90 -0.07
N ASN A 15 5.90 -13.13 0.04
CA ASN A 15 6.89 -12.09 0.28
C ASN A 15 6.99 -11.15 -0.91
N GLY A 16 7.57 -9.98 -0.69
CA GLY A 16 7.87 -9.07 -1.79
C GLY A 16 8.91 -8.02 -1.47
N VAL A 17 9.15 -7.18 -2.47
CA VAL A 17 9.82 -5.90 -2.34
C VAL A 17 8.83 -4.79 -2.63
N PHE A 18 9.06 -3.62 -2.06
CA PHE A 18 8.22 -2.45 -2.29
C PHE A 18 9.04 -1.18 -2.39
N VAL A 19 8.44 -0.20 -3.06
CA VAL A 19 8.79 1.22 -3.01
C VAL A 19 7.52 2.01 -2.72
N SER A 20 7.59 2.94 -1.77
CA SER A 20 6.48 3.82 -1.44
C SER A 20 6.88 5.27 -1.39
N PHE A 21 5.92 6.11 -1.75
CA PHE A 21 6.01 7.56 -1.86
C PHE A 21 4.92 8.14 -0.97
N ILE A 22 5.32 8.90 0.05
CA ILE A 22 4.42 9.61 0.94
C ILE A 22 4.65 11.10 0.74
N GLY A 23 3.59 11.85 0.43
CA GLY A 23 3.63 13.28 0.22
C GLY A 23 2.35 13.96 0.68
N GLU A 24 2.26 15.27 0.44
CA GLU A 24 1.09 16.07 0.80
C GLU A 24 -0.19 15.65 0.05
N VAL A 25 -0.01 15.01 -1.11
CA VAL A 25 -1.09 14.50 -1.97
C VAL A 25 -1.49 13.06 -1.65
N GLY A 26 -0.92 12.44 -0.61
CA GLY A 26 -1.26 11.09 -0.15
C GLY A 26 -0.11 10.10 -0.21
N HIS A 27 -0.45 8.82 -0.24
CA HIS A 27 0.48 7.70 -0.29
C HIS A 27 0.28 6.92 -1.58
N VAL A 28 1.37 6.54 -2.23
CA VAL A 28 1.39 5.57 -3.33
C VAL A 28 2.50 4.57 -3.06
N LEU A 29 2.21 3.28 -3.20
CA LEU A 29 3.16 2.18 -3.06
C LEU A 29 3.07 1.27 -4.27
N PHE A 30 4.24 0.86 -4.76
CA PHE A 30 4.40 -0.18 -5.75
C PHE A 30 5.14 -1.35 -5.10
N ALA A 31 4.64 -2.56 -5.31
CA ALA A 31 5.26 -3.78 -4.79
C ALA A 31 5.36 -4.84 -5.89
N ALA A 32 6.36 -5.71 -5.73
CA ALA A 32 6.52 -6.92 -6.51
C ALA A 32 6.62 -8.12 -5.57
N ARG A 33 5.85 -9.16 -5.86
CA ARG A 33 5.73 -10.40 -5.10
C ARG A 33 6.17 -11.59 -5.95
N TRP A 34 6.58 -12.66 -5.28
CA TRP A 34 6.89 -13.95 -5.93
C TRP A 34 5.64 -14.81 -6.20
N ALA A 35 4.45 -14.29 -5.89
CA ALA A 35 3.17 -14.97 -6.10
C ALA A 35 2.33 -14.22 -7.14
N TRP A 36 1.60 -14.97 -7.97
CA TRP A 36 0.74 -14.41 -9.02
C TRP A 36 -0.67 -14.15 -8.48
N ARG A 37 -1.20 -12.93 -8.64
CA ARG A 37 -2.55 -12.56 -8.20
C ARG A 37 -3.23 -11.61 -9.17
N PHE A 38 -4.56 -11.64 -9.20
CA PHE A 38 -5.37 -10.66 -9.91
C PHE A 38 -6.58 -10.31 -9.06
N ASP A 39 -6.50 -9.21 -8.33
CA ASP A 39 -7.55 -8.77 -7.41
C ASP A 39 -7.51 -7.27 -7.14
N TYR A 40 -8.67 -6.72 -6.83
CA TYR A 40 -8.83 -5.34 -6.39
C TYR A 40 -9.41 -5.33 -4.99
N VAL A 41 -8.67 -4.73 -4.06
CA VAL A 41 -9.02 -4.69 -2.64
C VAL A 41 -9.24 -3.24 -2.22
N HIS A 42 -10.44 -2.99 -1.69
CA HIS A 42 -10.75 -1.78 -0.96
C HIS A 42 -10.76 -2.11 0.54
N LEU A 43 -9.84 -1.52 1.30
CA LEU A 43 -9.79 -1.70 2.75
C LEU A 43 -10.72 -0.67 3.40
N PRO A 44 -11.84 -1.06 4.04
CA PRO A 44 -12.74 -0.09 4.65
C PRO A 44 -12.14 0.57 5.91
N VAL A 45 -11.25 -0.13 6.61
CA VAL A 45 -10.62 0.33 7.86
C VAL A 45 -9.45 1.29 7.62
N LYS A 46 -8.81 1.18 6.45
CA LYS A 46 -7.74 2.08 6.03
C LYS A 46 -8.06 2.48 4.60
N PRO A 47 -8.28 3.76 4.28
CA PRO A 47 -8.74 4.20 2.95
C PRO A 47 -7.62 4.16 1.90
N TYR A 48 -6.92 3.02 1.85
CA TYR A 48 -6.04 2.60 0.79
C TYR A 48 -6.84 1.73 -0.18
N ARG A 49 -6.60 1.95 -1.47
CA ARG A 49 -7.03 1.07 -2.54
C ARG A 49 -5.83 0.28 -3.01
N ARG A 50 -6.04 -0.97 -3.35
CA ARG A 50 -4.96 -1.86 -3.75
C ARG A 50 -5.36 -2.68 -4.97
N LEU A 51 -4.50 -2.71 -5.98
CA LEU A 51 -4.69 -3.47 -7.20
C LEU A 51 -3.51 -4.43 -7.37
N TYR A 52 -3.80 -5.69 -7.63
CA TYR A 52 -2.83 -6.73 -7.92
C TYR A 52 -2.98 -7.17 -9.37
N VAL A 53 -1.86 -7.21 -10.09
CA VAL A 53 -1.78 -7.72 -11.47
C VAL A 53 -0.52 -8.57 -11.62
N GLY A 54 -0.71 -9.88 -11.63
CA GLY A 54 0.37 -10.86 -11.64
C GLY A 54 1.26 -10.72 -10.40
N PRO A 55 2.58 -10.56 -10.55
CA PRO A 55 3.49 -10.34 -9.43
C PRO A 55 3.47 -8.90 -8.92
N PHE A 56 2.79 -7.96 -9.59
CA PHE A 56 2.84 -6.55 -9.25
C PHE A 56 1.63 -6.12 -8.41
N GLU A 57 1.86 -5.19 -7.50
CA GLU A 57 0.88 -4.59 -6.62
C GLU A 57 1.02 -3.08 -6.63
N VAL A 58 -0.11 -2.37 -6.67
CA VAL A 58 -0.17 -0.93 -6.51
C VAL A 58 -1.14 -0.61 -5.38
N GLU A 59 -0.72 0.22 -4.44
CA GLU A 59 -1.54 0.74 -3.35
C GLU A 59 -1.54 2.27 -3.39
N TRP A 60 -2.70 2.90 -3.17
CA TRP A 60 -2.79 4.35 -3.09
C TRP A 60 -3.87 4.84 -2.12
N SER A 61 -3.65 6.01 -1.52
CA SER A 61 -4.66 6.76 -0.77
C SER A 61 -4.68 8.23 -1.14
N SER A 62 -5.85 8.84 -0.90
CA SER A 62 -6.05 10.29 -1.03
C SER A 62 -5.55 11.03 0.21
N PRO A 63 -5.22 12.33 0.11
CA PRO A 63 -4.63 13.07 1.23
C PRO A 63 -5.59 13.28 2.42
N ALA A 64 -6.90 13.18 2.20
CA ALA A 64 -7.91 13.20 3.27
C ALA A 64 -7.72 12.06 4.30
N THR A 65 -7.08 10.96 3.89
CA THR A 65 -6.77 9.79 4.71
C THR A 65 -5.69 10.04 5.77
N HIS A 66 -4.70 10.88 5.46
CA HIS A 66 -3.55 11.12 6.32
C HIS A 66 -3.82 12.20 7.39
N ARG A 67 -5.00 12.83 7.37
CA ARG A 67 -5.40 13.91 8.30
C ARG A 67 -6.16 13.44 9.53
N THR A 68 -6.13 12.16 9.88
CA THR A 68 -6.58 11.73 11.22
C THR A 68 -5.36 11.61 12.13
N PRO A 69 -4.92 12.68 12.81
CA PRO A 69 -4.13 12.49 14.01
C PRO A 69 -5.03 11.75 15.01
N GLU A 70 -4.44 10.78 15.70
CA GLU A 70 -5.06 10.06 16.80
C GLU A 70 -5.59 11.06 17.84
N THR A 71 -6.89 11.36 17.83
CA THR A 71 -7.57 11.84 19.03
C THR A 71 -7.78 10.61 19.90
N LYS A 72 -6.77 10.30 20.71
CA LYS A 72 -6.90 9.34 21.79
C LYS A 72 -7.61 10.05 22.96
N PRO A 73 -8.75 9.53 23.48
CA PRO A 73 -9.34 10.01 24.72
C PRO A 73 -8.48 9.65 25.94
#